data_AF-A0A391PHC7-F1
#
_entry.id   AF-A0A391PHC7-F1
#
_cell.length_a   1.000
_cell.length_b   1.000
_cell.length_c   1.000
_cell.angle_alpha   90.00
_cell.angle_beta   90.00
_cell.angle_gamma   90.00
#
_symmetry.space_group_name_H-M   'P 1'
#
loop_
_entity.id
_entity.type
_entity.pdbx_description
1 polymer ?
#
loop_
_entity_poly.entity_id
_entity_poly.type
_entity_poly.pdbx_seq_one_letter_code
_entity_poly.pdbx_strand_id
1 'polypeptide(L)'
;MNTALWIVAGVLAFVFAGSGIMKLVLPKEKLVAQGLGGLADVDPNAIRGIGAAEVAGAIGLIVPPLVHILPVLTPLAALGLAVVMVGAIVVHGRRKEYPNVAVNVVLLGLALFVAWGRFGAYAF
;
A
#
# COMPACT_ATOMS: atom_id res chain seq x y z
N MET A 1 -22.28 -1.84 -2.60
CA MET A 1 -20.89 -1.98 -3.06
C MET A 1 -20.06 -0.73 -2.77
N ASN A 2 -20.56 0.48 -3.07
CA ASN A 2 -19.81 1.73 -2.82
C ASN A 2 -19.36 1.92 -1.37
N THR A 3 -20.23 1.67 -0.38
CA THR A 3 -19.85 1.75 1.04
C THR A 3 -18.72 0.79 1.39
N ALA A 4 -18.75 -0.44 0.86
CA ALA A 4 -17.68 -1.42 1.09
C ALA A 4 -16.36 -0.97 0.45
N LEU A 5 -16.39 -0.44 -0.79
CA LEU A 5 -15.20 0.11 -1.46
C LEU A 5 -14.60 1.29 -0.68
N TRP A 6 -15.43 2.16 -0.11
CA TRP A 6 -14.96 3.25 0.74
C TRP A 6 -14.35 2.77 2.05
N ILE A 7 -14.98 1.79 2.71
CA ILE A 7 -14.43 1.19 3.94
C ILE A 7 -13.06 0.56 3.64
N VAL A 8 -12.97 -0.26 2.60
CA VAL A 8 -11.71 -0.91 2.21
C VAL A 8 -10.65 0.11 1.81
N ALA A 9 -11.01 1.12 1.01
CA ALA A 9 -10.10 2.20 0.66
C ALA A 9 -9.59 2.96 1.90
N GLY A 10 -10.46 3.23 2.88
CA GLY A 10 -10.11 3.87 4.14
C GLY A 10 -9.13 3.04 4.97
N VAL A 11 -9.38 1.74 5.10
CA VAL A 11 -8.48 0.81 5.79
C VAL A 11 -7.11 0.74 5.09
N LEU A 12 -7.09 0.57 3.77
CA LEU A 12 -5.86 0.56 2.99
C LEU A 12 -5.10 1.87 3.16
N ALA A 13 -5.77 3.01 3.00
CA ALA A 13 -5.15 4.31 3.15
C ALA A 13 -4.53 4.49 4.55
N PHE A 14 -5.22 4.07 5.61
CA PHE A 14 -4.68 4.15 6.97
C PHE A 14 -3.43 3.27 7.15
N VAL A 15 -3.49 2.01 6.73
CA VAL A 15 -2.36 1.07 6.84
C VAL A 15 -1.15 1.57 6.04
N PHE A 16 -1.37 2.01 4.80
CA PHE A 16 -0.30 2.47 3.91
C PHE A 16 0.25 3.84 4.28
N ALA A 17 -0.58 4.75 4.81
CA ALA A 17 -0.08 6.00 5.36
C ALA A 17 0.85 5.74 6.55
N GLY A 18 0.44 4.90 7.50
CA GLY A 18 1.28 4.53 8.65
C GLY A 18 2.58 3.85 8.23
N SER A 19 2.48 2.82 7.38
CA SER A 19 3.63 2.10 6.81
C SER A 19 4.60 3.02 6.07
N GLY A 20 4.07 3.88 5.17
CA GLY A 20 4.88 4.76 4.35
C GLY A 20 5.54 5.88 5.14
N ILE A 21 4.83 6.50 6.08
CA ILE A 21 5.39 7.53 6.98
C ILE A 21 6.53 6.93 7.80
N MET A 22 6.37 5.72 8.34
CA MET A 22 7.44 5.03 9.06
C MET A 22 8.68 4.86 8.19
N LYS A 23 8.52 4.40 6.94
CA LYS A 23 9.64 4.23 5.99
C LYS A 23 10.33 5.54 5.59
N LEU A 24 9.61 6.66 5.64
CA LEU A 24 10.15 7.99 5.32
C LEU A 24 10.89 8.63 6.51
N VAL A 25 10.39 8.45 7.72
CA VAL A 25 10.87 9.16 8.91
C VAL A 25 11.88 8.34 9.71
N LEU A 26 11.67 7.02 9.83
CA LEU A 26 12.55 6.18 10.64
C LEU A 26 13.83 5.79 9.89
N PRO A 27 14.98 5.81 10.57
CA PRO A 27 16.22 5.28 10.01
C PRO A 27 16.12 3.75 9.81
N LYS A 28 16.88 3.23 8.84
CA LYS A 28 16.83 1.83 8.40
C LYS A 28 17.02 0.85 9.55
N GLU A 29 17.92 1.16 10.48
CA GLU A 29 18.25 0.32 11.63
C GLU A 29 17.04 0.14 12.55
N LYS A 30 16.24 1.21 12.74
CA LYS A 30 15.00 1.15 13.53
C LYS A 30 13.90 0.37 12.81
N LEU A 31 13.82 0.48 11.48
CA LEU A 31 12.85 -0.30 10.70
C LEU A 31 13.15 -1.80 10.78
N VAL A 32 14.41 -2.18 10.61
CA VAL A 32 14.88 -3.58 10.76
C VAL A 32 14.57 -4.10 12.16
N ALA A 33 14.81 -3.30 13.20
CA ALA A 33 14.53 -3.67 14.60
C ALA A 33 13.02 -3.85 14.89
N GLN A 34 12.13 -3.21 14.14
CA GLN A 34 10.67 -3.31 14.30
C GLN A 34 10.05 -4.51 13.53
N GLY A 35 10.88 -5.43 13.03
CA GLY A 35 10.40 -6.61 12.31
C GLY A 35 10.32 -6.44 10.80
N LEU A 36 10.80 -5.30 10.25
CA LEU A 36 11.03 -5.14 8.81
C LEU A 36 12.46 -5.59 8.43
N GLY A 37 12.88 -6.76 8.94
CA GLY A 37 14.19 -7.36 8.63
C GLY A 37 14.42 -7.55 7.13
N GLY A 38 13.32 -7.65 6.36
CA GLY A 38 13.29 -7.58 4.90
C GLY A 38 14.08 -6.44 4.26
N LEU A 39 14.22 -5.31 4.98
CA LEU A 39 14.85 -4.09 4.50
C LEU A 39 16.37 -4.02 4.78
N ALA A 40 16.94 -4.99 5.50
CA ALA A 40 18.36 -4.98 5.89
C ALA A 40 19.32 -4.89 4.69
N ASP A 41 18.95 -5.51 3.56
CA ASP A 41 19.76 -5.52 2.34
C ASP A 41 19.28 -4.51 1.28
N VAL A 42 18.26 -3.70 1.61
CA VAL A 42 17.68 -2.72 0.70
C VAL A 42 18.36 -1.37 0.90
N ASP A 43 18.64 -0.67 -0.21
CA ASP A 43 19.19 0.68 -0.17
C ASP A 43 18.23 1.64 0.57
N PRO A 44 18.72 2.48 1.50
CA PRO A 44 17.89 3.43 2.23
C PRO A 44 17.05 4.36 1.34
N ASN A 45 17.56 4.76 0.17
CA ASN A 45 16.81 5.59 -0.77
C ASN A 45 15.68 4.80 -1.44
N ALA A 46 15.88 3.51 -1.71
CA ALA A 46 14.82 2.65 -2.21
C ALA A 46 13.72 2.45 -1.15
N ILE A 47 14.08 2.31 0.13
CA ILE A 47 13.11 2.26 1.24
C ILE A 47 12.26 3.54 1.29
N ARG A 48 12.91 4.71 1.18
CA ARG A 48 12.20 6.01 1.13
C ARG A 48 11.33 6.15 -0.11
N GLY A 49 11.78 5.66 -1.26
CA GLY A 49 10.98 5.63 -2.50
C GLY A 49 9.71 4.80 -2.35
N ILE A 50 9.81 3.63 -1.72
CA ILE A 50 8.64 2.79 -1.38
C ILE A 50 7.73 3.53 -0.41
N GLY A 51 8.27 4.12 0.65
CA GLY A 51 7.49 4.88 1.62
C GLY A 51 6.73 6.06 0.98
N ALA A 52 7.37 6.79 0.07
CA ALA A 52 6.74 7.86 -0.69
C ALA A 52 5.60 7.33 -1.58
N ALA A 53 5.82 6.19 -2.26
CA ALA A 53 4.80 5.56 -3.08
C ALA A 53 3.60 5.07 -2.26
N GLU A 54 3.82 4.51 -1.06
CA GLU A 54 2.75 4.08 -0.15
C GLU A 54 1.91 5.27 0.35
N VAL A 55 2.56 6.36 0.77
CA VAL A 55 1.86 7.59 1.19
C VAL A 55 1.09 8.20 0.03
N ALA A 56 1.69 8.29 -1.16
CA ALA A 56 1.01 8.78 -2.36
C ALA A 56 -0.19 7.90 -2.73
N GLY A 57 -0.06 6.57 -2.60
CA GLY A 57 -1.15 5.62 -2.78
C GLY A 57 -2.28 5.85 -1.77
N ALA A 58 -1.96 6.00 -0.49
CA ALA A 58 -2.95 6.30 0.55
C ALA A 58 -3.73 7.60 0.28
N ILE A 59 -3.03 8.65 -0.15
CA ILE A 59 -3.63 9.92 -0.55
C ILE A 59 -4.52 9.72 -1.78
N GLY A 60 -4.01 9.04 -2.81
CA GLY A 60 -4.74 8.79 -4.05
C GLY A 60 -6.01 7.96 -3.89
N LEU A 61 -6.05 7.07 -2.87
CA LEU A 61 -7.23 6.28 -2.54
C LEU A 61 -8.40 7.12 -2.01
N ILE A 62 -8.12 8.25 -1.35
CA ILE A 62 -9.12 8.98 -0.54
C ILE A 62 -9.33 10.41 -1.03
N VAL A 63 -8.26 11.17 -1.28
CA VAL A 63 -8.37 12.61 -1.57
C VAL A 63 -9.04 12.90 -2.91
N PRO A 64 -8.60 12.33 -4.06
CA PRO A 64 -9.22 12.60 -5.36
C PRO A 64 -10.75 12.41 -5.40
N PRO A 65 -11.33 11.31 -4.87
CA PRO A 65 -12.77 11.10 -4.88
C PRO A 65 -13.53 11.98 -3.87
N LEU A 66 -12.89 12.43 -2.78
CA LEU A 66 -13.51 13.34 -1.81
C LEU A 66 -13.65 14.77 -2.36
N VAL A 67 -12.66 15.24 -3.13
CA VAL A 67 -12.70 16.58 -3.72
C VAL A 67 -13.29 16.60 -5.13
N HIS A 68 -13.72 15.44 -5.64
CA HIS A 68 -14.23 15.24 -7.01
C HIS A 68 -13.25 15.68 -8.12
N ILE A 69 -11.94 15.59 -7.89
CA ILE A 69 -10.90 15.91 -8.86
C ILE A 69 -10.20 14.62 -9.28
N LEU A 70 -10.25 14.30 -10.59
CA LEU A 70 -9.65 13.09 -11.17
C LEU A 70 -9.86 11.82 -10.32
N PRO A 71 -11.10 11.39 -10.04
CA PRO A 71 -11.32 10.24 -9.17
C PRO A 71 -10.76 8.92 -9.73
N VAL A 72 -10.41 8.88 -11.03
CA VAL A 72 -9.66 7.79 -11.66
C VAL A 72 -8.27 7.57 -11.01
N LEU A 73 -7.75 8.54 -10.26
CA LEU A 73 -6.55 8.36 -9.46
C LEU A 73 -6.72 7.34 -8.33
N THR A 74 -7.93 7.10 -7.83
CA THR A 74 -8.18 6.07 -6.80
C THR A 74 -7.87 4.66 -7.28
N PRO A 75 -8.45 4.17 -8.38
CA PRO A 75 -8.11 2.84 -8.85
C PRO A 75 -6.65 2.74 -9.34
N LEU A 76 -6.05 3.82 -9.85
CA LEU A 76 -4.62 3.85 -10.16
C LEU A 76 -3.74 3.75 -8.92
N ALA A 77 -4.09 4.45 -7.84
CA ALA A 77 -3.42 4.36 -6.55
C ALA A 77 -3.53 2.95 -5.96
N ALA A 78 -4.70 2.32 -6.08
CA ALA A 78 -4.91 0.95 -5.67
C ALA A 78 -4.00 -0.03 -6.44
N LEU A 79 -3.83 0.16 -7.76
CA LEU A 79 -2.88 -0.62 -8.56
C LEU A 79 -1.41 -0.35 -8.16
N GLY A 80 -1.05 0.90 -7.89
CA GLY A 80 0.30 1.23 -7.41
C GLY A 80 0.63 0.53 -6.09
N LEU A 81 -0.31 0.54 -5.15
CA LEU A 81 -0.18 -0.20 -3.88
C LEU A 81 -0.11 -1.72 -4.11
N ALA A 82 -0.88 -2.26 -5.07
CA ALA A 82 -0.81 -3.67 -5.44
C ALA A 82 0.60 -4.06 -5.93
N VAL A 83 1.25 -3.22 -6.75
CA VAL A 83 2.63 -3.46 -7.20
C VAL A 83 3.60 -3.47 -6.01
N VAL A 84 3.45 -2.55 -5.05
CA VAL A 84 4.26 -2.54 -3.83
C VAL A 84 4.07 -3.82 -3.01
N MET A 85 2.84 -4.32 -2.87
CA MET A 85 2.54 -5.57 -2.18
C MET A 85 3.17 -6.78 -2.87
N VAL A 86 3.15 -6.85 -4.20
CA VAL A 86 3.83 -7.93 -4.94
C VAL A 86 5.32 -7.94 -4.64
N GLY A 87 5.97 -6.77 -4.65
CA GLY A 87 7.37 -6.64 -4.25
C GLY A 87 7.62 -7.12 -2.81
N ALA A 88 6.77 -6.73 -1.87
CA ALA A 88 6.86 -7.15 -0.48
C ALA A 88 6.68 -8.67 -0.32
N ILE A 89 5.71 -9.29 -1.00
CA ILE A 89 5.47 -10.74 -1.01
C ILE A 89 6.73 -11.48 -1.46
N VAL A 90 7.38 -11.04 -2.55
CA VAL A 90 8.60 -11.68 -3.06
C VAL A 90 9.73 -11.57 -2.03
N VAL A 91 9.92 -10.41 -1.41
CA VAL A 91 10.96 -10.21 -0.39
C VAL A 91 10.72 -11.09 0.84
N HIS A 92 9.53 -11.08 1.41
CA HIS A 92 9.19 -11.87 2.58
C HIS A 92 9.19 -13.38 2.29
N GLY A 93 8.75 -13.78 1.09
CA GLY A 93 8.79 -15.17 0.63
C GLY A 93 10.20 -15.72 0.53
N ARG A 94 11.15 -14.95 -0.04
CA ARG A 94 12.57 -15.34 -0.10
C ARG A 94 13.20 -15.50 1.28
N ARG A 95 12.72 -14.77 2.29
CA ARG A 95 13.18 -14.84 3.68
C ARG A 95 12.42 -15.84 4.55
N LYS A 96 11.45 -16.56 3.97
CA LYS A 96 10.57 -17.52 4.68
C LYS A 96 9.76 -16.87 5.82
N GLU A 97 9.46 -15.57 5.69
CA GLU A 97 8.62 -14.81 6.61
C GLU A 97 7.14 -14.98 6.23
N TYR A 98 6.62 -16.20 6.31
CA TYR A 98 5.27 -16.54 5.85
C TYR A 98 4.13 -15.71 6.45
N PRO A 99 4.17 -15.29 7.74
CA PRO A 99 3.14 -14.40 8.28
C PRO A 99 3.06 -13.06 7.54
N ASN A 100 4.22 -12.47 7.21
CA ASN A 100 4.27 -11.20 6.47
C ASN A 100 3.77 -11.39 5.02
N VAL A 101 4.07 -12.53 4.41
CA VAL A 101 3.51 -12.88 3.08
C VAL A 101 1.98 -12.90 3.13
N ALA A 102 1.38 -13.57 4.13
CA ALA A 102 -0.06 -13.67 4.25
C ALA A 102 -0.72 -12.29 4.40
N VAL A 103 -0.17 -11.41 5.23
CA VAL A 103 -0.66 -10.02 5.38
C VAL A 103 -0.60 -9.27 4.05
N ASN A 104 0.52 -9.32 3.32
CA ASN A 104 0.65 -8.64 2.05
C ASN A 104 -0.29 -9.21 0.97
N VAL A 105 -0.57 -10.52 0.98
CA VAL A 105 -1.56 -11.14 0.07
C VAL A 105 -2.97 -10.64 0.35
N VAL A 106 -3.35 -10.50 1.63
CA VAL A 106 -4.65 -9.93 2.00
C VAL A 106 -4.75 -8.48 1.55
N LEU A 107 -3.73 -7.65 1.84
CA LEU A 107 -3.69 -6.26 1.41
C LEU A 107 -3.72 -6.11 -0.11
N LEU A 108 -3.02 -6.97 -0.84
CA LEU A 108 -3.06 -7.05 -2.30
C LEU A 108 -4.48 -7.35 -2.80
N GLY A 109 -5.15 -8.35 -2.22
CA GLY A 109 -6.53 -8.70 -2.56
C GLY A 109 -7.49 -7.54 -2.35
N LEU A 110 -7.36 -6.82 -1.23
CA LEU A 110 -8.14 -5.63 -0.94
C LEU A 110 -7.86 -4.49 -1.93
N ALA A 111 -6.59 -4.26 -2.29
CA ALA A 111 -6.21 -3.24 -3.26
C ALA A 111 -6.79 -3.56 -4.66
N LEU A 112 -6.69 -4.81 -5.11
CA LEU A 112 -7.29 -5.25 -6.38
C LEU A 112 -8.82 -5.16 -6.35
N PHE A 113 -9.46 -5.45 -5.23
CA PHE A 113 -10.89 -5.27 -5.05
C PHE A 113 -11.31 -3.80 -5.21
N VAL A 114 -10.56 -2.86 -4.62
CA VAL A 114 -10.81 -1.42 -4.80
C VAL A 114 -10.56 -1.00 -6.25
N ALA A 115 -9.44 -1.42 -6.85
CA ALA A 115 -9.12 -1.11 -8.24
C ALA A 115 -10.22 -1.59 -9.20
N TRP A 116 -10.66 -2.85 -9.04
CA TRP A 116 -11.71 -3.43 -9.85
C TRP A 116 -13.06 -2.72 -9.66
N GLY A 117 -13.46 -2.46 -8.41
CA GLY A 117 -14.71 -1.74 -8.14
C GLY A 117 -14.72 -0.34 -8.76
N ARG A 118 -13.62 0.40 -8.60
CA ARG A 118 -13.50 1.80 -9.02
C ARG A 118 -13.15 1.99 -10.50
N PHE A 119 -12.59 1.00 -11.18
CA PHE A 119 -12.51 1.00 -12.65
C PHE A 119 -13.79 0.46 -13.30
N GLY A 120 -14.50 -0.43 -12.62
CA GLY A 120 -15.65 -1.14 -13.13
C GLY A 120 -16.98 -0.43 -12.86
N ALA A 121 -17.98 -1.22 -12.48
CA ALA A 121 -19.38 -0.77 -12.33
C ALA A 121 -19.61 0.26 -11.21
N TYR A 122 -18.59 0.60 -10.42
CA TYR A 122 -18.68 1.43 -9.22
C TYR A 122 -17.61 2.52 -9.20
N ALA A 123 -17.50 3.29 -10.30
CA ALA A 123 -16.46 4.31 -10.44
C ALA A 123 -16.43 5.27 -9.24
N PHE A 124 -17.59 5.80 -8.83
CA PHE A 124 -17.75 6.60 -7.62
C PHE A 124 -19.23 6.62 -7.24
#